data_AF-A0A3D0WAZ8-F1
#
_entry.id   AF-A0A3D0WAZ8-F1
#
_cell.length_a   1.000
_cell.length_b   1.000
_cell.length_c   1.000
_cell.angle_alpha   90.00
_cell.angle_beta   90.00
_cell.angle_gamma   90.00
#
_symmetry.space_group_name_H-M   'P 1'
#
loop_
_entity.id
_entity.type
_entity.pdbx_description
1 polymer ?
#
loop_
_entity_poly.entity_id
_entity_poly.type
_entity_poly.pdbx_seq_one_letter_code
_entity_poly.pdbx_strand_id
1 'polypeptide(L)' 'MPIVQPPHAAFETVKVLWVRHWNEHLFSLAVERPQSFRFRSGEFV' A
#
# COMPACT_ATOMS: atom_id res chain seq x y z
N MET A 1 -17.30 4.12 -12.38
CA MET A 1 -16.94 2.91 -11.60
C MET A 1 -15.48 3.04 -11.20
N PRO A 2 -15.04 2.61 -10.00
CA PRO A 2 -13.63 2.64 -9.65
C PRO A 2 -12.84 1.79 -10.65
N ILE A 3 -11.68 2.29 -11.08
CA ILE A 3 -10.77 1.55 -11.95
C ILE A 3 -10.10 0.49 -11.08
N VAL A 4 -10.48 -0.77 -11.27
CA VAL A 4 -9.88 -1.91 -10.56
C VAL A 4 -8.77 -2.47 -11.42
N GLN A 5 -7.55 -2.51 -10.90
CA GLN A 5 -6.45 -3.16 -11.59
C GLN A 5 -6.67 -4.67 -11.63
N PRO A 6 -6.39 -5.34 -12.76
CA PRO A 6 -6.47 -6.79 -12.84
C PRO A 6 -5.45 -7.43 -11.88
N PRO A 7 -5.74 -8.63 -11.33
CA PRO A 7 -4.81 -9.34 -10.46
C PRO A 7 -3.46 -9.56 -11.15
N HIS A 8 -2.37 -9.36 -10.42
CA HIS A 8 -1.03 -9.55 -10.92
C HIS A 8 -0.30 -10.59 -10.08
N ALA A 9 0.35 -11.58 -10.71
CA ALA A 9 0.99 -12.67 -9.97
C ALA A 9 2.12 -12.20 -9.03
N ALA A 10 2.75 -11.07 -9.36
CA ALA A 10 3.85 -10.51 -8.55
C ALA A 10 3.44 -9.44 -7.53
N PHE A 11 2.20 -8.91 -7.59
CA PHE A 11 1.78 -7.77 -6.77
C PHE A 11 0.38 -7.97 -6.20
N GLU A 12 0.21 -7.64 -4.93
CA GLU A 12 -1.09 -7.64 -4.28
C GLU A 12 -1.78 -6.29 -4.47
N THR A 13 -3.07 -6.30 -4.79
CA THR A 13 -3.90 -5.08 -4.77
C THR A 13 -4.51 -4.93 -3.38
N VAL A 14 -4.19 -3.83 -2.69
CA VAL A 14 -4.61 -3.59 -1.30
C VAL A 14 -5.35 -2.28 -1.14
N LYS A 15 -6.25 -2.22 -0.16
CA LYS A 15 -7.01 -1.02 0.16
C LYS A 15 -6.18 -0.05 0.98
N VAL A 16 -6.25 1.24 0.64
CA VAL A 16 -5.73 2.33 1.48
C VAL A 16 -6.64 2.53 2.68
N LEU A 17 -6.06 2.53 3.88
CA LEU A 17 -6.77 2.71 5.15
C LEU A 17 -6.79 4.17 5.58
N TRP A 18 -5.67 4.87 5.45
CA TRP A 18 -5.58 6.29 5.74
C TRP A 18 -4.47 6.96 4.94
N VAL A 19 -4.60 8.28 4.80
CA VAL A 19 -3.60 9.17 4.22
C VAL A 19 -3.39 10.33 5.18
N ARG A 20 -2.13 10.69 5.40
CA ARG A 20 -1.72 11.85 6.20
C ARG A 20 -0.80 12.72 5.37
N HIS A 21 -1.22 13.95 5.11
CA HIS A 21 -0.35 14.98 4.55
C HIS A 21 0.42 15.67 5.69
N TRP A 22 1.72 15.81 5.52
CA TRP A 22 2.59 16.53 6.45
C TRP A 22 2.82 17.96 5.97
N ASN A 23 2.99 18.14 4.66
CA ASN A 23 3.05 19.43 3.97
C ASN A 23 2.67 19.24 2.49
N GLU A 24 2.91 20.25 1.65
CA GLU A 24 2.60 20.23 0.21
C GLU A 24 3.36 19.16 -0.58
N HIS A 25 4.49 18.65 -0.07
CA HIS A 25 5.37 17.72 -0.78
C HIS A 25 5.55 16.37 -0.09
N LEU A 26 5.08 16.21 1.15
CA LEU A 26 5.27 15.00 1.95
C LEU A 26 3.96 14.49 2.51
N PHE A 27 3.73 13.20 2.32
CA PHE A 27 2.60 12.48 2.89
C PHE A 27 3.01 11.05 3.28
N SER A 28 2.21 10.45 4.12
CA SER A 28 2.28 9.03 4.46
C SER A 28 0.91 8.40 4.24
N LEU A 29 0.90 7.10 4.01
CA LEU A 29 -0.32 6.31 3.91
C LEU A 29 -0.13 4.98 4.62
N ALA A 30 -1.22 4.37 5.05
CA ALA A 30 -1.24 2.96 5.42
C ALA A 30 -2.24 2.20 4.55
N VAL A 31 -1.92 0.94 4.32
CA VAL A 31 -2.73 -0.02 3.57
C VAL A 31 -3.03 -1.24 4.43
N GLU A 32 -4.00 -2.03 4.00
CA GLU A 32 -4.19 -3.38 4.52
C GLU A 32 -2.92 -4.22 4.29
N ARG A 33 -2.54 -5.02 5.29
CA ARG A 33 -1.41 -5.93 5.20
C ARG A 33 -1.89 -7.32 4.80
N PRO A 34 -1.54 -7.84 3.60
CA PRO A 34 -1.84 -9.22 3.25
C PRO A 34 -1.23 -10.20 4.25
N GLN A 35 -1.96 -11.26 4.61
CA GLN A 35 -1.53 -12.20 5.64
C GLN A 35 -0.23 -12.93 5.28
N SER A 36 0.05 -13.11 3.98
CA SER A 36 1.29 -13.70 3.45
C SER A 36 2.48 -12.74 3.49
N PHE A 37 2.24 -11.43 3.67
CA PHE A 37 3.27 -10.40 3.52
C PHE A 37 4.20 -10.33 4.74
N ARG A 38 5.41 -10.90 4.60
CA ARG A 38 6.47 -10.93 5.61
C ARG A 38 7.64 -10.06 5.13
N PHE A 39 8.19 -9.26 6.03
CA PHE A 39 9.35 -8.40 5.78
C PHE A 39 10.07 -8.13 7.10
N ARG A 40 11.31 -7.67 7.03
CA ARG A 40 12.10 -7.20 8.17
C ARG A 40 12.10 -5.67 8.22
N SER A 41 12.19 -5.11 9.42
CA SER A 41 12.27 -3.65 9.58
C SER A 41 13.52 -3.12 8.86
N GLY A 42 13.31 -2.15 7.96
CA GLY A 42 14.36 -1.56 7.13
C GLY A 42 14.36 -2.03 5.67
N GLU A 43 13.58 -3.06 5.30
CA GLU A 43 13.40 -3.46 3.90
C GLU A 43 12.45 -2.51 3.16
N PHE A 44 12.70 -2.32 1.86
CA PHE A 44 11.78 -1.65 0.93
C PHE A 44 11.12 -2.69 0.02
N VAL A 45 9.86 -2.44 -0.34
CA VAL A 45 8.93 -3.38 -0.99
C VAL A 45 8.03 -2.67 -1.99
#